data_AF-A0A6L8I8I1-F1
#
_entry.id   AF-A0A6L8I8I1-F1
#
_cell.length_a   1.000
_cell.length_b   1.000
_cell.length_c   1.000
_cell.angle_alpha   90.00
_cell.angle_beta   90.00
_cell.angle_gamma   90.00
#
_symmetry.space_group_name_H-M   'P 1'
#
loop_
_entity.id
_entity.type
_entity.pdbx_description
1 polymer ?
#
loop_
_entity_poly.entity_id
_entity_poly.type
_entity_poly.pdbx_seq_one_letter_code
_entity_poly.pdbx_strand_id
1 'polypeptide(L)'
;MNAPKVDTSPKVSDEVRKTTCYMCACRCGINVHMKGGRVAYVEGNKDHPVNRGVLCAKGSAGIMQHLSPARLRAPMKRAGPRGSGRFEEISWDEALETAVSWLKPLRETDQSRFAFFTGRDQSQSFTSYWAQAFGTPNYAAHGGFCSVNMAAAGIYTMGGAFWEFGQPDWDRTKLFMIFGVAEDHDSNPIKMGIGKLKARGARIIGVNPVRTGYNAVADEWLGITPGTDGLFILSLVHCLMKAGRIDLEYLARFTDAPCLVNGDSTSDEFGLLLANEAGKQLVIDRGTGEIAAYDAPGIHPDLSAVHRAEGVSHRTVLQHMADRYLSDEFAPEAVASRVGIEAGRIRAVAAELARVAFEEAIELEREWTDFRGETHSRMIGRPVSFHAMRGVSAHANGFQTCRALHLLQIILGSVEVPGGFRFKPPYPKPVAVQPKPHAGVTPGQPLDGPLLGFVRGPDDLLVDEDGNPKRVDKAFSWENPMSAHGLMHMLISNAHAGDPYR
;
A
#
# COMPACT_ATOMS: atom_id res chain seq x y z
N MET A 1 57.11 -25.62 -12.40
CA MET A 1 56.38 -25.47 -11.13
C MET A 1 54.90 -25.70 -11.41
N ASN A 2 54.32 -26.78 -10.92
CA ASN A 2 52.89 -27.04 -11.06
C ASN A 2 52.16 -26.13 -10.08
N ALA A 3 51.34 -25.20 -10.58
CA ALA A 3 50.49 -24.39 -9.72
C ALA A 3 49.59 -25.31 -8.87
N PRO A 4 49.42 -25.05 -7.56
CA PRO A 4 48.56 -25.86 -6.73
C PRO A 4 47.13 -25.83 -7.27
N LYS A 5 46.53 -27.01 -7.44
CA LYS A 5 45.14 -27.14 -7.85
C LYS A 5 44.25 -26.74 -6.68
N VAL A 6 43.82 -25.48 -6.66
CA VAL A 6 42.93 -24.95 -5.62
C VAL A 6 41.56 -25.59 -5.78
N ASP A 7 41.08 -26.23 -4.72
CA ASP A 7 39.66 -26.59 -4.62
C ASP A 7 38.86 -25.30 -4.41
N THR A 8 38.23 -24.82 -5.48
CA THR A 8 37.45 -23.58 -5.47
C THR A 8 36.07 -23.76 -4.83
N SER A 9 35.68 -24.97 -4.43
CA SER A 9 34.38 -25.26 -3.82
C SER A 9 34.47 -26.34 -2.73
N PRO A 10 35.27 -26.11 -1.67
CA PRO A 10 35.46 -27.09 -0.62
C PRO A 10 34.17 -27.34 0.16
N LYS A 11 34.04 -28.52 0.77
CA LYS A 11 32.94 -28.80 1.70
C LYS A 11 33.10 -27.92 2.95
N VAL A 12 32.26 -26.89 3.05
CA VAL A 12 32.33 -25.89 4.15
C VAL A 12 31.52 -26.26 5.39
N SER A 13 30.70 -27.32 5.35
CA SER A 13 29.76 -27.68 6.41
C SER A 13 29.44 -29.17 6.48
N ASP A 14 29.02 -29.62 7.66
CA ASP A 14 28.63 -31.02 7.92
C ASP A 14 27.14 -31.24 7.60
N GLU A 15 26.32 -30.19 7.74
CA GLU A 15 24.87 -30.18 7.52
C GLU A 15 24.44 -28.85 6.88
N VAL A 16 23.41 -28.87 6.04
CA VAL A 16 22.76 -27.65 5.50
C VAL A 16 21.29 -27.64 5.90
N ARG A 17 20.87 -26.59 6.62
CA ARG A 17 19.46 -26.38 7.01
C ARG A 17 18.84 -25.32 6.12
N LYS A 18 17.68 -25.62 5.53
CA LYS A 18 16.92 -24.66 4.72
C LYS A 18 15.96 -23.88 5.61
N THR A 19 15.99 -22.55 5.51
CA THR A 19 15.06 -21.67 6.24
C THR A 19 14.85 -20.35 5.48
N THR A 20 14.17 -19.40 6.11
CA THR A 20 13.80 -18.12 5.52
C THR A 20 14.54 -16.97 6.18
N CYS A 21 15.13 -16.09 5.38
CA CYS A 21 15.78 -14.88 5.87
C CYS A 21 14.74 -13.89 6.42
N TYR A 22 14.90 -13.52 7.69
CA TYR A 22 14.03 -12.58 8.41
C TYR A 22 14.57 -11.14 8.48
N MET A 23 15.68 -10.85 7.80
CA MET A 23 16.34 -9.53 7.80
C MET A 23 15.52 -8.43 7.10
N CYS A 24 14.52 -8.80 6.28
CA CYS A 24 13.63 -7.87 5.59
C CYS A 24 12.28 -8.53 5.27
N ALA A 25 11.36 -7.77 4.65
CA ALA A 25 10.03 -8.25 4.29
C ALA A 25 10.01 -9.28 3.14
N CYS A 26 11.10 -9.40 2.36
CA CYS A 26 11.12 -10.21 1.13
C CYS A 26 11.08 -11.72 1.36
N ARG A 27 11.42 -12.20 2.57
CA ARG A 27 11.41 -13.64 2.92
C ARG A 27 12.18 -14.52 1.94
N CYS A 28 13.39 -14.10 1.57
CA CYS A 28 14.27 -14.89 0.72
C CYS A 28 14.59 -16.23 1.38
N GLY A 29 14.58 -17.32 0.61
CA GLY A 29 15.03 -18.63 1.08
C GLY A 29 16.54 -18.65 1.21
N ILE A 30 17.04 -19.25 2.29
CA ILE A 30 18.46 -19.37 2.61
C ILE A 30 18.84 -20.81 2.98
N ASN A 31 20.09 -21.15 2.67
CA ASN A 31 20.78 -22.32 3.16
C ASN A 31 21.68 -21.89 4.33
N VAL A 32 21.50 -22.51 5.49
CA VAL A 32 22.31 -22.29 6.68
C VAL A 32 23.26 -23.46 6.83
N HIS A 33 24.54 -23.20 6.61
CA HIS A 33 25.61 -24.17 6.69
C HIS A 33 26.04 -24.36 8.13
N MET A 34 25.88 -25.58 8.65
CA MET A 34 26.19 -25.95 10.03
C MET A 34 27.51 -26.72 10.09
N LYS A 35 28.38 -26.37 11.02
CA LYS A 35 29.65 -27.07 11.29
C LYS A 35 29.83 -27.26 12.79
N GLY A 36 29.97 -28.50 13.25
CA GLY A 36 30.05 -28.81 14.68
C GLY A 36 28.90 -28.22 15.51
N GLY A 37 27.67 -28.26 14.98
CA GLY A 37 26.47 -27.72 15.64
C GLY A 37 26.33 -26.19 15.66
N ARG A 38 27.27 -25.45 15.05
CA ARG A 38 27.24 -23.98 14.96
C ARG A 38 27.01 -23.52 13.54
N VAL A 39 26.38 -22.35 13.38
CA VAL A 39 26.27 -21.70 12.07
C VAL A 39 27.66 -21.28 11.61
N ALA A 40 28.06 -21.72 10.42
CA ALA A 40 29.33 -21.39 9.80
C ALA A 40 29.16 -20.36 8.67
N TYR A 41 28.11 -20.50 7.87
CA TYR A 41 27.89 -19.69 6.68
C TYR A 41 26.39 -19.65 6.29
N VAL A 42 25.98 -18.59 5.59
CA VAL A 42 24.61 -18.43 5.07
C VAL A 42 24.70 -18.02 3.59
N GLU A 43 24.00 -18.75 2.72
CA GLU A 43 23.83 -18.42 1.30
C GLU A 43 22.36 -18.44 0.89
N GLY A 44 22.07 -17.95 -0.32
CA GLY A 44 20.73 -17.99 -0.88
C GLY A 44 20.35 -19.40 -1.38
N ASN A 45 19.13 -19.82 -1.08
CA ASN A 45 18.58 -21.08 -1.59
C ASN A 45 18.17 -20.93 -3.07
N LYS A 46 18.84 -21.65 -3.97
CA LYS A 46 18.56 -21.65 -5.43
C LYS A 46 17.17 -22.19 -5.78
N ASP A 47 16.63 -23.09 -4.97
CA ASP A 47 15.32 -23.72 -5.19
C ASP A 47 14.16 -22.81 -4.75
N HIS A 48 14.45 -21.70 -4.05
CA HIS A 48 13.40 -20.85 -3.49
C HIS A 48 12.76 -19.96 -4.57
N PRO A 49 11.41 -19.94 -4.69
CA PRO A 49 10.72 -19.31 -5.83
C PRO A 49 10.91 -17.80 -5.90
N VAL A 50 11.11 -17.14 -4.75
CA VAL A 50 11.21 -15.68 -4.65
C VAL A 50 12.57 -15.17 -5.12
N ASN A 51 13.66 -15.74 -4.61
CA ASN A 51 15.00 -15.17 -4.78
C ASN A 51 15.93 -16.03 -5.64
N ARG A 52 15.60 -17.31 -5.90
CA ARG A 52 16.36 -18.21 -6.78
C ARG A 52 17.87 -18.18 -6.55
N GLY A 53 18.27 -18.15 -5.27
CA GLY A 53 19.67 -18.13 -4.84
C GLY A 53 20.29 -16.74 -4.66
N VAL A 54 19.66 -15.66 -5.14
CA VAL A 54 20.16 -14.30 -4.91
C VAL A 54 19.95 -13.91 -3.45
N LEU A 55 21.00 -13.46 -2.78
CA LEU A 55 20.95 -13.02 -1.38
C LEU A 55 21.62 -11.65 -1.23
N CYS A 56 21.01 -10.76 -0.45
CA CYS A 56 21.57 -9.43 -0.20
C CYS A 56 22.65 -9.46 0.90
N ALA A 57 23.40 -8.36 1.05
CA ALA A 57 24.42 -8.22 2.09
C ALA A 57 23.84 -8.44 3.50
N LYS A 58 22.66 -7.88 3.79
CA LYS A 58 21.95 -8.06 5.08
C LYS A 58 21.65 -9.54 5.35
N GLY A 59 21.16 -10.27 4.33
CA GLY A 59 20.85 -11.69 4.45
C GLY A 59 22.10 -12.55 4.64
N SER A 60 23.17 -12.26 3.91
CA SER A 60 24.46 -12.97 4.01
C SER A 60 25.11 -12.75 5.39
N ALA A 61 24.92 -11.57 5.98
CA ALA A 61 25.38 -11.24 7.33
C ALA A 61 24.45 -11.74 8.45
N GLY A 62 23.39 -12.50 8.14
CA GLY A 62 22.39 -12.94 9.13
C GLY A 62 22.97 -13.71 10.32
N ILE A 63 24.10 -14.40 10.11
CA ILE A 63 24.88 -15.08 11.17
C ILE A 63 25.23 -14.15 12.34
N MET A 64 25.44 -12.86 12.07
CA MET A 64 25.81 -11.86 13.09
C MET A 64 24.71 -11.65 14.13
N GLN A 65 23.44 -11.91 13.82
CA GLN A 65 22.38 -11.85 14.84
C GLN A 65 22.53 -12.95 15.90
N HIS A 66 23.12 -14.10 15.55
CA HIS A 66 23.31 -15.21 16.49
C HIS A 66 24.62 -15.12 17.26
N LEU A 67 25.67 -14.59 16.62
CA LEU A 67 27.00 -14.47 17.21
C LEU A 67 27.30 -13.12 17.85
N SER A 68 26.41 -12.13 17.70
CA SER A 68 26.60 -10.79 18.28
C SER A 68 26.84 -10.86 19.79
N PRO A 69 27.87 -10.18 20.32
CA PRO A 69 28.06 -10.00 21.75
C PRO A 69 26.89 -9.28 22.43
N ALA A 70 26.13 -8.48 21.67
CA ALA A 70 24.96 -7.75 22.17
C ALA A 70 23.67 -8.57 22.19
N ARG A 71 23.71 -9.85 21.81
CA ARG A 71 22.52 -10.72 21.81
C ARG A 71 22.04 -10.95 23.25
N LEU A 72 20.79 -10.58 23.52
CA LEU A 72 20.12 -10.91 24.78
C LEU A 72 19.96 -12.43 24.92
N ARG A 73 20.34 -12.97 26.09
CA ARG A 73 20.31 -14.41 26.40
C ARG A 73 19.30 -14.77 27.48
N ALA A 74 18.90 -13.80 28.28
CA ALA A 74 17.93 -13.93 29.37
C ALA A 74 17.14 -12.62 29.51
N PRO A 75 16.00 -12.62 30.21
CA PRO A 75 15.29 -11.41 30.59
C PRO A 75 16.15 -10.48 31.44
N MET A 76 15.99 -9.17 31.25
CA MET A 76 16.79 -8.14 31.92
C MET A 76 15.87 -7.14 32.63
N LYS A 77 16.13 -6.89 33.91
CA LYS A 77 15.41 -5.91 34.73
C LYS A 77 16.26 -4.66 34.92
N ARG A 78 15.63 -3.49 34.86
CA ARG A 78 16.33 -2.20 34.97
C ARG A 78 16.75 -1.94 36.43
N ALA A 79 18.05 -1.76 36.67
CA ALA A 79 18.66 -1.50 37.99
C ALA A 79 19.05 -0.02 38.23
N GLY A 80 18.53 0.89 37.41
CA GLY A 80 18.81 2.33 37.53
C GLY A 80 17.77 3.21 36.84
N PRO A 81 18.03 4.52 36.76
CA PRO A 81 17.18 5.44 36.00
C PRO A 81 17.02 4.99 34.53
N ARG A 82 15.88 5.28 33.90
CA ARG A 82 15.68 5.02 32.46
C ARG A 82 16.78 5.73 31.66
N GLY A 83 17.34 5.03 30.67
CA GLY A 83 18.46 5.53 29.86
C GLY A 83 19.86 5.26 30.44
N SER A 84 19.99 4.82 31.70
CA SER A 84 21.31 4.58 32.33
C SER A 84 22.06 3.34 31.80
N GLY A 85 21.40 2.47 31.04
CA GLY A 85 21.99 1.21 30.56
C GLY A 85 22.24 0.16 31.65
N ARG A 86 21.84 0.40 32.91
CA ARG A 86 22.05 -0.55 34.01
C ARG A 86 20.92 -1.56 34.10
N PHE A 87 21.26 -2.83 33.90
CA PHE A 87 20.34 -3.95 33.97
C PHE A 87 20.92 -5.11 34.78
N GLU A 88 20.04 -5.86 35.43
CA GLU A 88 20.32 -7.14 36.08
C GLU A 88 19.59 -8.27 35.33
N GLU A 89 20.24 -9.42 35.21
CA GLU A 89 19.61 -10.61 34.64
C GLU A 89 18.61 -11.19 35.65
N ILE A 90 17.41 -11.54 35.20
CA ILE A 90 16.36 -12.16 36.02
C ILE A 90 15.85 -13.44 35.36
N SER A 91 15.19 -14.30 36.15
CA SER A 91 14.57 -15.51 35.60
C SER A 91 13.36 -15.17 34.71
N TRP A 92 12.97 -16.11 33.85
CA TRP A 92 11.72 -16.00 33.09
C TRP A 92 10.49 -15.95 33.98
N ASP A 93 10.47 -16.69 35.09
CA ASP A 93 9.36 -16.68 36.05
C ASP A 93 9.20 -15.30 36.68
N GLU A 94 10.29 -14.69 37.17
CA GLU A 94 10.24 -13.32 37.73
C GLU A 94 9.78 -12.30 36.68
N ALA A 95 10.26 -12.42 35.44
CA ALA A 95 9.89 -11.51 34.36
C ALA A 95 8.39 -11.59 34.03
N LEU A 96 7.85 -12.81 33.94
CA LEU A 96 6.44 -13.05 33.64
C LEU A 96 5.54 -12.65 34.81
N GLU A 97 5.90 -13.00 36.04
CA GLU A 97 5.15 -12.59 37.25
C GLU A 97 5.10 -11.07 37.35
N THR A 98 6.22 -10.38 37.10
CA THR A 98 6.28 -8.92 37.08
C THR A 98 5.33 -8.34 36.03
N ALA A 99 5.36 -8.85 34.79
CA ALA A 99 4.46 -8.40 33.73
C ALA A 99 2.98 -8.64 34.07
N VAL A 100 2.64 -9.82 34.61
CA VAL A 100 1.28 -10.15 35.04
C VAL A 100 0.81 -9.23 36.16
N SER A 101 1.68 -8.89 37.12
CA SER A 101 1.32 -7.98 38.22
C SER A 101 0.87 -6.59 37.73
N TRP A 102 1.45 -6.12 36.62
CA TRP A 102 1.07 -4.84 36.01
C TRP A 102 -0.17 -4.95 35.13
N LEU A 103 -0.29 -6.04 34.38
CA LEU A 103 -1.31 -6.19 33.34
C LEU A 103 -2.64 -6.74 33.87
N LYS A 104 -2.63 -7.57 34.91
CA LYS A 104 -3.85 -8.18 35.47
C LYS A 104 -4.88 -7.15 35.95
N PRO A 105 -4.50 -6.11 36.73
CA PRO A 105 -5.48 -5.10 37.16
C PRO A 105 -6.10 -4.34 35.98
N LEU A 106 -5.30 -4.05 34.94
CA LEU A 106 -5.80 -3.39 33.72
C LEU A 106 -6.79 -4.31 32.99
N ARG A 107 -6.49 -5.61 32.89
CA ARG A 107 -7.41 -6.58 32.30
C ARG A 107 -8.75 -6.64 33.04
N GLU A 108 -8.72 -6.64 34.36
CA GLU A 108 -9.91 -6.81 35.20
C GLU A 108 -10.75 -5.54 35.34
N THR A 109 -10.19 -4.36 35.07
CA THR A 109 -10.87 -3.07 35.27
C THR A 109 -11.12 -2.30 33.99
N ASP A 110 -10.08 -2.02 33.21
CA ASP A 110 -10.16 -1.26 31.97
C ASP A 110 -8.93 -1.51 31.10
N GLN A 111 -9.11 -2.32 30.06
CA GLN A 111 -8.04 -2.71 29.13
C GLN A 111 -7.62 -1.58 28.19
N SER A 112 -8.44 -0.51 28.05
CA SER A 112 -8.09 0.66 27.22
C SER A 112 -6.85 1.40 27.76
N ARG A 113 -6.60 1.29 29.06
CA ARG A 113 -5.43 1.92 29.72
C ARG A 113 -4.09 1.32 29.34
N PHE A 114 -4.09 0.19 28.63
CA PHE A 114 -2.88 -0.45 28.14
C PHE A 114 -2.69 -0.17 26.65
N ALA A 115 -1.53 0.34 26.25
CA ALA A 115 -1.17 0.53 24.84
C ALA A 115 -0.07 -0.46 24.43
N PHE A 116 -0.32 -1.23 23.36
CA PHE A 116 0.62 -2.21 22.82
C PHE A 116 1.00 -1.87 21.37
N PHE A 117 2.06 -1.11 21.22
CA PHE A 117 2.54 -0.66 19.91
C PHE A 117 3.87 -1.30 19.59
N THR A 118 3.95 -1.95 18.44
CA THR A 118 5.14 -2.71 18.06
C THR A 118 5.90 -2.04 16.93
N GLY A 119 7.24 -2.12 17.01
CA GLY A 119 8.11 -1.75 15.91
C GLY A 119 8.00 -2.74 14.75
N ARG A 120 9.02 -2.83 13.89
CA ARG A 120 9.08 -3.89 12.88
C ARG A 120 9.40 -5.21 13.57
N ASP A 121 8.40 -5.83 14.17
CA ASP A 121 8.45 -7.23 14.53
C ASP A 121 7.89 -8.03 13.34
N GLN A 122 8.49 -9.18 13.08
CA GLN A 122 8.09 -10.03 11.95
C GLN A 122 7.09 -11.11 12.41
N SER A 123 6.39 -10.83 13.52
CA SER A 123 5.45 -11.66 14.26
C SER A 123 4.12 -10.92 14.50
N GLN A 124 3.79 -9.97 13.63
CA GLN A 124 2.66 -9.06 13.82
C GLN A 124 1.33 -9.80 14.06
N SER A 125 1.14 -10.97 13.45
CA SER A 125 -0.03 -11.83 13.68
C SER A 125 -0.12 -12.34 15.12
N PHE A 126 1.01 -12.67 15.74
CA PHE A 126 1.07 -13.11 17.13
C PHE A 126 0.90 -11.94 18.09
N THR A 127 1.54 -10.80 17.83
CA THR A 127 1.40 -9.60 18.69
C THR A 127 -0.01 -9.02 18.61
N SER A 128 -0.64 -9.02 17.42
CA SER A 128 -2.05 -8.61 17.28
C SER A 128 -2.99 -9.59 17.97
N TYR A 129 -2.76 -10.90 17.82
CA TYR A 129 -3.54 -11.92 18.51
C TYR A 129 -3.45 -11.74 20.03
N TRP A 130 -2.25 -11.51 20.56
CA TRP A 130 -2.06 -11.29 21.98
C TRP A 130 -2.74 -10.00 22.47
N ALA A 131 -2.64 -8.89 21.72
CA ALA A 131 -3.35 -7.65 22.07
C ALA A 131 -4.87 -7.83 22.07
N GLN A 132 -5.40 -8.53 21.07
CA GLN A 132 -6.81 -8.85 20.96
C GLN A 132 -7.26 -9.75 22.11
N ALA A 133 -6.49 -10.80 22.42
CA ALA A 133 -6.74 -11.68 23.56
C ALA A 133 -6.68 -10.92 24.89
N PHE A 134 -5.75 -9.96 25.03
CA PHE A 134 -5.65 -9.08 26.18
C PHE A 134 -6.87 -8.15 26.31
N GLY A 135 -7.46 -7.72 25.19
CA GLY A 135 -8.66 -6.87 25.14
C GLY A 135 -8.37 -5.36 24.98
N THR A 136 -7.12 -4.98 24.66
CA THR A 136 -6.81 -3.56 24.45
C THR A 136 -7.22 -3.10 23.04
N PRO A 137 -7.88 -1.95 22.88
CA PRO A 137 -8.13 -1.34 21.58
C PRO A 137 -6.91 -0.55 21.06
N ASN A 138 -5.91 -0.30 21.92
CA ASN A 138 -4.75 0.54 21.64
C ASN A 138 -3.60 -0.30 21.11
N TYR A 139 -3.73 -0.71 19.85
CA TYR A 139 -2.73 -1.49 19.12
C TYR A 139 -2.42 -0.87 17.76
N ALA A 140 -1.13 -0.81 17.41
CA ALA A 140 -0.66 -0.59 16.05
C ALA A 140 0.74 -1.20 15.88
N ALA A 141 1.12 -1.49 14.65
CA ALA A 141 2.48 -1.90 14.30
C ALA A 141 3.18 -0.83 13.45
N HIS A 142 4.45 -1.07 13.09
CA HIS A 142 5.24 -0.15 12.25
C HIS A 142 4.61 0.19 10.90
N GLY A 143 3.60 -0.55 10.45
CA GLY A 143 2.94 -0.37 9.15
C GLY A 143 2.45 1.07 8.92
N GLY A 144 1.90 1.71 9.96
CA GLY A 144 1.37 3.08 9.89
C GLY A 144 2.42 4.15 9.53
N PHE A 145 3.71 3.87 9.75
CA PHE A 145 4.82 4.74 9.34
C PHE A 145 5.44 4.38 7.99
N CYS A 146 5.07 3.24 7.46
CA CYS A 146 5.80 2.56 6.40
C CYS A 146 5.00 2.63 5.10
N SER A 147 4.42 1.50 4.71
CA SER A 147 3.84 1.25 3.40
C SER A 147 2.32 1.21 3.45
N VAL A 148 1.70 1.35 4.62
CA VAL A 148 0.25 1.19 4.72
C VAL A 148 -0.49 2.30 3.98
N ASN A 149 0.06 3.51 3.85
CA ASN A 149 -0.52 4.52 2.97
C ASN A 149 -0.66 4.03 1.52
N MET A 150 0.35 3.33 0.99
CA MET A 150 0.30 2.73 -0.36
C MET A 150 -0.70 1.56 -0.41
N ALA A 151 -0.66 0.67 0.58
CA ALA A 151 -1.56 -0.48 0.63
C ALA A 151 -3.03 -0.05 0.76
N ALA A 152 -3.33 0.87 1.68
CA ALA A 152 -4.66 1.39 1.91
C ALA A 152 -5.17 2.17 0.71
N ALA A 153 -4.35 3.06 0.11
CA ALA A 153 -4.74 3.76 -1.10
C ALA A 153 -5.13 2.80 -2.23
N GLY A 154 -4.36 1.72 -2.44
CA GLY A 154 -4.67 0.70 -3.43
C GLY A 154 -5.93 -0.10 -3.10
N ILE A 155 -6.13 -0.48 -1.83
CA ILE A 155 -7.32 -1.22 -1.39
C ILE A 155 -8.60 -0.37 -1.55
N TYR A 156 -8.57 0.91 -1.17
CA TYR A 156 -9.71 1.82 -1.32
C TYR A 156 -10.00 2.19 -2.79
N THR A 157 -9.01 2.12 -3.68
CA THR A 157 -9.14 2.65 -5.06
C THR A 157 -9.28 1.57 -6.12
N MET A 158 -8.49 0.50 -6.04
CA MET A 158 -8.42 -0.56 -7.06
C MET A 158 -8.73 -1.94 -6.47
N GLY A 159 -9.02 -2.02 -5.18
CA GLY A 159 -9.32 -3.27 -4.50
C GLY A 159 -8.10 -4.14 -4.19
N GLY A 160 -6.88 -3.60 -4.14
CA GLY A 160 -5.72 -4.41 -3.76
C GLY A 160 -4.48 -3.61 -3.40
N ALA A 161 -3.62 -4.20 -2.57
CA ALA A 161 -2.35 -3.59 -2.19
C ALA A 161 -1.31 -3.76 -3.31
N PHE A 162 -0.73 -2.64 -3.71
CA PHE A 162 0.13 -2.50 -4.88
C PHE A 162 1.41 -3.35 -4.88
N TRP A 163 2.01 -3.62 -3.71
CA TRP A 163 3.25 -4.39 -3.59
C TRP A 163 3.04 -5.84 -3.11
N GLU A 164 2.07 -6.07 -2.21
CA GLU A 164 1.84 -7.40 -1.63
C GLU A 164 1.11 -8.31 -2.61
N PHE A 165 0.15 -7.74 -3.32
CA PHE A 165 -0.82 -8.49 -4.12
C PHE A 165 -0.78 -8.12 -5.59
N GLY A 166 0.24 -7.43 -6.08
CA GLY A 166 0.38 -7.16 -7.50
C GLY A 166 1.79 -6.73 -7.90
N GLN A 167 2.00 -6.60 -9.20
CA GLN A 167 3.27 -6.18 -9.79
C GLN A 167 3.06 -5.75 -11.25
N PRO A 168 3.97 -4.93 -11.81
CA PRO A 168 4.06 -4.71 -13.24
C PRO A 168 4.11 -6.00 -14.05
N ASP A 169 3.48 -6.00 -15.23
CA ASP A 169 3.70 -7.02 -16.25
C ASP A 169 5.07 -6.85 -16.91
N TRP A 170 6.10 -7.39 -16.25
CA TRP A 170 7.49 -7.37 -16.72
C TRP A 170 7.68 -7.97 -18.13
N ASP A 171 6.71 -8.70 -18.66
CA ASP A 171 6.78 -9.38 -19.95
C ASP A 171 6.27 -8.51 -21.10
N ARG A 172 5.40 -7.54 -20.81
CA ARG A 172 4.71 -6.75 -21.83
C ARG A 172 4.78 -5.25 -21.65
N THR A 173 5.14 -4.75 -20.46
CA THR A 173 5.35 -3.31 -20.24
C THR A 173 6.35 -2.76 -21.25
N LYS A 174 6.03 -1.58 -21.79
CA LYS A 174 6.88 -0.79 -22.71
C LYS A 174 7.37 0.51 -22.05
N LEU A 175 6.57 1.11 -21.18
CA LEU A 175 6.96 2.26 -20.34
C LEU A 175 6.72 1.93 -18.87
N PHE A 176 7.78 2.01 -18.08
CA PHE A 176 7.75 1.75 -16.65
C PHE A 176 8.12 3.02 -15.88
N MET A 177 7.23 3.50 -15.01
CA MET A 177 7.53 4.62 -14.11
C MET A 177 7.72 4.14 -12.68
N ILE A 178 8.79 4.59 -12.02
CA ILE A 178 9.12 4.20 -10.65
C ILE A 178 9.21 5.43 -9.73
N PHE A 179 8.40 5.48 -8.66
CA PHE A 179 8.25 6.63 -7.77
C PHE A 179 8.73 6.35 -6.35
N GLY A 180 9.70 7.12 -5.86
CA GLY A 180 10.10 7.10 -4.45
C GLY A 180 10.57 5.71 -3.93
N VAL A 181 11.17 4.90 -4.80
CA VAL A 181 11.67 3.56 -4.43
C VAL A 181 13.17 3.62 -4.17
N ALA A 182 13.59 3.23 -2.97
CA ALA A 182 15.00 3.10 -2.60
C ALA A 182 15.58 1.73 -3.01
N GLU A 183 16.86 1.71 -3.36
CA GLU A 183 17.62 0.56 -3.89
C GLU A 183 17.76 -0.65 -2.95
N ASP A 184 17.66 -0.39 -1.64
CA ASP A 184 17.85 -1.38 -0.59
C ASP A 184 16.53 -1.86 0.02
N HIS A 185 15.43 -1.22 -0.39
CA HIS A 185 14.11 -1.42 0.16
C HIS A 185 13.30 -2.47 -0.61
N ASP A 186 13.35 -2.43 -1.95
CA ASP A 186 12.62 -3.40 -2.76
C ASP A 186 13.47 -4.64 -3.14
N SER A 187 12.76 -5.75 -3.23
CA SER A 187 13.21 -7.13 -3.30
C SER A 187 14.00 -7.45 -4.58
N ASN A 188 14.80 -8.53 -4.55
CA ASN A 188 15.47 -9.03 -5.77
C ASN A 188 14.53 -9.22 -6.98
N PRO A 189 13.25 -9.61 -6.82
CA PRO A 189 12.25 -9.59 -7.89
C PRO A 189 12.17 -8.31 -8.72
N ILE A 190 12.17 -7.11 -8.14
CA ILE A 190 12.09 -5.87 -8.97
C ILE A 190 13.39 -5.66 -9.75
N LYS A 191 14.54 -6.04 -9.19
CA LYS A 191 15.84 -5.98 -9.90
C LYS A 191 15.82 -6.89 -11.12
N MET A 192 15.26 -8.09 -10.98
CA MET A 192 15.06 -9.02 -12.09
C MET A 192 14.05 -8.47 -13.12
N GLY A 193 12.96 -7.86 -12.65
CA GLY A 193 11.95 -7.22 -13.49
C GLY A 193 12.53 -6.07 -14.33
N ILE A 194 13.22 -5.12 -13.69
CA ILE A 194 13.95 -4.03 -14.35
C ILE A 194 14.98 -4.58 -15.33
N GLY A 195 15.75 -5.60 -14.94
CA GLY A 195 16.69 -6.27 -15.84
C GLY A 195 16.01 -6.82 -17.11
N LYS A 196 14.83 -7.45 -16.95
CA LYS A 196 14.03 -7.96 -18.06
C LYS A 196 13.50 -6.83 -18.96
N LEU A 197 13.03 -5.73 -18.37
CA LEU A 197 12.57 -4.55 -19.11
C LEU A 197 13.72 -3.96 -19.94
N LYS A 198 14.89 -3.75 -19.34
CA LYS A 198 16.06 -3.20 -20.05
C LYS A 198 16.55 -4.13 -21.16
N ALA A 199 16.56 -5.44 -20.93
CA ALA A 199 16.95 -6.42 -21.97
C ALA A 199 16.02 -6.39 -23.18
N ARG A 200 14.75 -5.98 -23.00
CA ARG A 200 13.76 -5.81 -24.07
C ARG A 200 13.73 -4.40 -24.68
N GLY A 201 14.52 -3.46 -24.15
CA GLY A 201 14.49 -2.06 -24.57
C GLY A 201 13.25 -1.28 -24.12
N ALA A 202 12.55 -1.73 -23.07
CA ALA A 202 11.47 -0.94 -22.47
C ALA A 202 12.02 0.31 -21.79
N ARG A 203 11.28 1.42 -21.88
CA ARG A 203 11.64 2.72 -21.31
C ARG A 203 11.36 2.76 -19.82
N ILE A 204 12.29 3.32 -19.03
CA ILE A 204 12.17 3.46 -17.57
C ILE A 204 12.34 4.93 -17.17
N ILE A 205 11.35 5.49 -16.47
CA ILE A 205 11.40 6.83 -15.88
C ILE A 205 11.40 6.71 -14.35
N GLY A 206 12.45 7.21 -13.70
CA GLY A 206 12.56 7.27 -12.23
C GLY A 206 12.19 8.64 -11.69
N VAL A 207 11.24 8.70 -10.77
CA VAL A 207 10.83 9.93 -10.05
C VAL A 207 11.30 9.82 -8.62
N ASN A 208 12.31 10.62 -8.27
CA ASN A 208 12.95 10.54 -6.97
C ASN A 208 13.80 11.81 -6.72
N PRO A 209 13.89 12.35 -5.50
CA PRO A 209 14.78 13.46 -5.20
C PRO A 209 16.27 13.14 -5.41
N VAL A 210 16.67 11.85 -5.39
CA VAL A 210 18.07 11.43 -5.59
C VAL A 210 18.21 10.45 -6.76
N ARG A 211 19.32 10.59 -7.50
CA ARG A 211 19.66 9.71 -8.63
C ARG A 211 20.54 8.53 -8.22
N THR A 212 20.14 7.77 -7.21
CA THR A 212 20.81 6.54 -6.80
C THR A 212 19.98 5.31 -7.18
N GLY A 213 20.61 4.13 -7.16
CA GLY A 213 19.85 2.89 -7.22
C GLY A 213 19.15 2.63 -8.55
N TYR A 214 17.84 2.38 -8.47
CA TYR A 214 16.98 2.19 -9.65
C TYR A 214 16.94 3.44 -10.55
N ASN A 215 17.07 4.64 -9.97
CA ASN A 215 17.08 5.89 -10.74
C ASN A 215 18.40 6.09 -11.50
N ALA A 216 19.49 5.47 -11.06
CA ALA A 216 20.77 5.51 -11.76
C ALA A 216 20.76 4.65 -13.05
N VAL A 217 19.92 3.61 -13.10
CA VAL A 217 19.78 2.72 -14.25
C VAL A 217 18.54 3.02 -15.10
N ALA A 218 17.69 3.97 -14.69
CA ALA A 218 16.57 4.46 -15.47
C ALA A 218 17.08 5.22 -16.72
N ASP A 219 16.29 5.18 -17.81
CA ASP A 219 16.60 5.94 -19.02
C ASP A 219 16.42 7.44 -18.81
N GLU A 220 15.60 7.79 -17.80
CA GLU A 220 15.40 9.15 -17.35
C GLU A 220 15.18 9.22 -15.85
N TRP A 221 15.69 10.30 -15.26
CA TRP A 221 15.48 10.63 -13.87
C TRP A 221 14.85 12.02 -13.76
N LEU A 222 13.75 12.09 -13.02
CA LEU A 222 13.03 13.30 -12.65
C LEU A 222 13.32 13.60 -11.17
N GLY A 223 14.17 14.60 -10.93
CA GLY A 223 14.53 15.09 -9.61
C GLY A 223 13.40 15.89 -8.98
N ILE A 224 12.50 15.23 -8.25
CA ILE A 224 11.30 15.86 -7.67
C ILE A 224 11.57 16.47 -6.29
N THR A 225 10.89 17.59 -5.99
CA THR A 225 10.84 18.15 -4.64
C THR A 225 10.14 17.16 -3.68
N PRO A 226 10.77 16.75 -2.56
CA PRO A 226 10.19 15.77 -1.64
C PRO A 226 8.78 16.12 -1.16
N GLY A 227 7.85 15.15 -1.24
CA GLY A 227 6.46 15.31 -0.80
C GLY A 227 5.53 16.00 -1.81
N THR A 228 6.02 16.31 -3.02
CA THR A 228 5.23 16.94 -4.09
C THR A 228 4.82 16.00 -5.23
N ASP A 229 5.11 14.70 -5.10
CA ASP A 229 4.80 13.65 -6.08
C ASP A 229 3.31 13.63 -6.46
N GLY A 230 2.42 13.77 -5.48
CA GLY A 230 0.97 13.82 -5.74
C GLY A 230 0.59 14.98 -6.66
N LEU A 231 1.23 16.15 -6.50
CA LEU A 231 0.96 17.31 -7.35
C LEU A 231 1.50 17.12 -8.77
N PHE A 232 2.68 16.52 -8.91
CA PHE A 232 3.22 16.15 -10.22
C PHE A 232 2.30 15.15 -10.93
N ILE A 233 1.85 14.10 -10.24
CA ILE A 233 0.93 13.09 -10.79
C ILE A 233 -0.39 13.73 -11.21
N LEU A 234 -0.99 14.60 -10.39
CA LEU A 234 -2.24 15.28 -10.74
C LEU A 234 -2.07 16.23 -11.92
N SER A 235 -0.88 16.80 -12.13
CA SER A 235 -0.58 17.58 -13.34
C SER A 235 -0.47 16.70 -14.60
N LEU A 236 0.05 15.47 -14.47
CA LEU A 236 -0.02 14.48 -15.56
C LEU A 236 -1.47 14.11 -15.88
N VAL A 237 -2.30 13.89 -14.86
CA VAL A 237 -3.75 13.65 -15.01
C VAL A 237 -4.43 14.81 -15.73
N HIS A 238 -4.15 16.05 -15.32
CA HIS A 238 -4.65 17.26 -15.98
C HIS A 238 -4.29 17.28 -17.47
N CYS A 239 -3.02 17.05 -17.82
CA CYS A 239 -2.58 17.02 -19.21
C CYS A 239 -3.29 15.93 -20.03
N LEU A 240 -3.43 14.72 -19.47
CA LEU A 240 -4.10 13.60 -20.13
C LEU A 240 -5.59 13.88 -20.36
N MET A 241 -6.29 14.40 -19.35
CA MET A 241 -7.71 14.77 -19.45
C MET A 241 -7.92 15.90 -20.47
N LYS A 242 -7.10 16.96 -20.41
CA LYS A 242 -7.19 18.11 -21.34
C LYS A 242 -6.92 17.70 -22.80
N ALA A 243 -6.07 16.69 -23.02
CA ALA A 243 -5.80 16.15 -24.34
C ALA A 243 -6.84 15.10 -24.81
N GLY A 244 -7.83 14.74 -23.98
CA GLY A 244 -8.76 13.65 -24.28
C GLY A 244 -8.08 12.27 -24.36
N ARG A 245 -6.90 12.11 -23.74
CA ARG A 245 -6.10 10.88 -23.75
C ARG A 245 -6.31 10.11 -22.44
N ILE A 246 -7.56 9.70 -22.23
CA ILE A 246 -7.99 8.83 -21.13
C ILE A 246 -8.82 7.67 -21.70
N ASP A 247 -8.82 6.52 -21.03
CA ASP A 247 -9.52 5.32 -21.47
C ASP A 247 -10.99 5.34 -21.06
N LEU A 248 -11.82 6.03 -21.85
CA LEU A 248 -13.25 6.18 -21.55
C LEU A 248 -13.99 4.83 -21.50
N GLU A 249 -13.60 3.86 -22.32
CA GLU A 249 -14.22 2.54 -22.34
C GLU A 249 -13.91 1.77 -21.05
N TYR A 250 -12.65 1.79 -20.63
CA TYR A 250 -12.23 1.20 -19.36
C TYR A 250 -12.94 1.86 -18.17
N LEU A 251 -12.98 3.20 -18.14
CA LEU A 251 -13.63 3.98 -17.09
C LEU A 251 -15.14 3.70 -17.01
N ALA A 252 -15.84 3.64 -18.13
CA ALA A 252 -17.28 3.35 -18.16
C ALA A 252 -17.60 1.91 -17.69
N ARG A 253 -16.68 0.96 -17.93
CA ARG A 253 -16.96 -0.45 -17.71
C ARG A 253 -16.49 -1.01 -16.38
N PHE A 254 -15.33 -0.57 -15.90
CA PHE A 254 -14.60 -1.27 -14.84
C PHE A 254 -14.30 -0.40 -13.62
N THR A 255 -14.86 0.82 -13.57
CA THR A 255 -14.68 1.75 -12.47
C THR A 255 -16.01 2.41 -12.08
N ASP A 256 -16.00 3.14 -10.98
CA ASP A 256 -17.13 3.95 -10.50
C ASP A 256 -17.26 5.30 -11.24
N ALA A 257 -16.49 5.54 -12.31
CA ALA A 257 -16.53 6.78 -13.08
C ALA A 257 -17.94 7.16 -13.60
N PRO A 258 -18.83 6.23 -14.01
CA PRO A 258 -20.19 6.57 -14.41
C PRO A 258 -21.19 6.63 -13.25
N CYS A 259 -20.82 6.22 -12.03
CA CYS A 259 -21.72 6.21 -10.89
C CYS A 259 -22.15 7.64 -10.53
N LEU A 260 -23.41 7.79 -10.15
CA LEU A 260 -24.02 9.09 -9.85
C LEU A 260 -23.67 9.56 -8.43
N VAL A 261 -23.24 10.81 -8.29
CA VAL A 261 -22.92 11.48 -7.02
C VAL A 261 -23.93 12.59 -6.78
N ASN A 262 -24.44 12.69 -5.56
CA ASN A 262 -25.29 13.82 -5.15
C ASN A 262 -24.47 15.11 -5.14
N GLY A 263 -24.80 16.02 -6.05
CA GLY A 263 -24.09 17.29 -6.23
C GLY A 263 -24.71 18.48 -5.50
N ASP A 264 -25.77 18.28 -4.73
CA ASP A 264 -26.47 19.35 -4.01
C ASP A 264 -25.85 19.58 -2.63
N SER A 265 -25.15 20.69 -2.46
CA SER A 265 -24.50 21.05 -1.19
C SER A 265 -25.46 21.29 -0.02
N THR A 266 -26.76 21.40 -0.27
CA THR A 266 -27.78 21.55 0.77
C THR A 266 -28.39 20.22 1.21
N SER A 267 -28.08 19.12 0.51
CA SER A 267 -28.51 17.78 0.88
C SER A 267 -27.63 17.20 1.98
N ASP A 268 -28.24 16.49 2.93
CA ASP A 268 -27.51 15.71 3.95
C ASP A 268 -26.67 14.57 3.32
N GLU A 269 -26.98 14.19 2.08
CA GLU A 269 -26.26 13.18 1.31
C GLU A 269 -25.25 13.78 0.32
N PHE A 270 -24.94 15.08 0.43
CA PHE A 270 -23.99 15.75 -0.46
C PHE A 270 -22.66 14.98 -0.58
N GLY A 271 -22.26 14.70 -1.82
CA GLY A 271 -21.02 13.99 -2.13
C GLY A 271 -21.09 12.46 -1.97
N LEU A 272 -22.24 11.90 -1.56
CA LEU A 272 -22.46 10.45 -1.54
C LEU A 272 -22.83 9.92 -2.93
N LEU A 273 -22.48 8.66 -3.16
CA LEU A 273 -22.90 7.92 -4.36
C LEU A 273 -24.35 7.50 -4.21
N LEU A 274 -25.14 7.78 -5.24
CA LEU A 274 -26.53 7.34 -5.31
C LEU A 274 -26.57 5.82 -5.43
N ALA A 275 -27.36 5.19 -4.55
CA ALA A 275 -27.54 3.75 -4.50
C ALA A 275 -29.03 3.39 -4.39
N ASN A 276 -29.40 2.18 -4.82
CA ASN A 276 -30.74 1.64 -4.56
C ASN A 276 -30.87 1.08 -3.13
N GLU A 277 -32.06 0.60 -2.79
CA GLU A 277 -32.36 -0.02 -1.48
C GLU A 277 -31.46 -1.22 -1.14
N ALA A 278 -30.91 -1.90 -2.16
CA ALA A 278 -29.96 -3.00 -1.98
C ALA A 278 -28.49 -2.54 -1.84
N GLY A 279 -28.24 -1.22 -1.77
CA GLY A 279 -26.91 -0.61 -1.67
C GLY A 279 -26.10 -0.69 -2.96
N LYS A 280 -26.71 -0.96 -4.12
CA LYS A 280 -26.04 -0.97 -5.42
C LYS A 280 -25.98 0.43 -5.99
N GLN A 281 -24.78 0.86 -6.38
CA GLN A 281 -24.54 2.14 -7.02
C GLN A 281 -25.31 2.24 -8.34
N LEU A 282 -25.85 3.43 -8.61
CA LEU A 282 -26.69 3.69 -9.78
C LEU A 282 -25.95 4.48 -10.86
N VAL A 283 -26.28 4.14 -12.11
CA VAL A 283 -25.81 4.79 -13.35
C VAL A 283 -27.00 5.09 -14.24
N ILE A 284 -26.80 5.93 -15.26
CA ILE A 284 -27.71 6.02 -16.40
C ILE A 284 -27.17 5.15 -17.53
N ASP A 285 -28.00 4.27 -18.07
CA ASP A 285 -27.66 3.48 -19.24
C ASP A 285 -27.73 4.35 -20.51
N ARG A 286 -26.67 4.35 -21.30
CA ARG A 286 -26.54 5.18 -22.51
C ARG A 286 -27.52 4.80 -23.62
N GLY A 287 -27.92 3.53 -23.69
CA GLY A 287 -28.80 3.04 -24.75
C GLY A 287 -30.27 3.40 -24.50
N THR A 288 -30.70 3.27 -23.25
CA THR A 288 -32.09 3.48 -22.83
C THR A 288 -32.35 4.87 -22.26
N GLY A 289 -31.33 5.52 -21.70
CA GLY A 289 -31.49 6.78 -20.93
C GLY A 289 -32.07 6.57 -19.53
N GLU A 290 -32.27 5.32 -19.12
CA GLU A 290 -32.89 4.96 -17.85
C GLU A 290 -31.86 4.71 -16.74
N ILE A 291 -32.29 4.87 -15.49
CA ILE A 291 -31.48 4.55 -14.33
C ILE A 291 -31.38 3.03 -14.15
N ALA A 292 -30.18 2.54 -13.85
CA ALA A 292 -29.92 1.12 -13.64
C ALA A 292 -28.83 0.91 -12.58
N ALA A 293 -28.79 -0.30 -12.00
CA ALA A 293 -27.67 -0.71 -11.16
C ALA A 293 -26.41 -0.88 -12.02
N TYR A 294 -25.27 -0.38 -11.53
CA TYR A 294 -23.98 -0.41 -12.24
C TYR A 294 -23.56 -1.82 -12.69
N ASP A 295 -23.85 -2.83 -11.86
CA ASP A 295 -23.50 -4.23 -12.07
C ASP A 295 -24.59 -5.06 -12.75
N ALA A 296 -25.67 -4.43 -13.24
CA ALA A 296 -26.71 -5.13 -13.98
C ALA A 296 -26.21 -5.63 -15.35
N PRO A 297 -26.60 -6.84 -15.80
CA PRO A 297 -26.21 -7.37 -17.10
C PRO A 297 -26.69 -6.49 -18.26
N GLY A 298 -25.81 -6.26 -19.25
CA GLY A 298 -26.12 -5.55 -20.50
C GLY A 298 -26.20 -4.02 -20.37
N ILE A 299 -25.80 -3.45 -19.23
CA ILE A 299 -25.75 -1.99 -19.04
C ILE A 299 -24.49 -1.40 -19.68
N HIS A 300 -24.68 -0.31 -20.41
CA HIS A 300 -23.62 0.52 -20.98
C HIS A 300 -23.67 1.93 -20.38
N PRO A 301 -22.94 2.18 -19.27
CA PRO A 301 -23.09 3.43 -18.52
C PRO A 301 -22.69 4.68 -19.32
N ASP A 302 -23.47 5.75 -19.18
CA ASP A 302 -23.16 7.06 -19.74
C ASP A 302 -22.29 7.87 -18.76
N LEU A 303 -21.03 8.10 -19.14
CA LEU A 303 -20.07 8.88 -18.37
C LEU A 303 -20.41 10.38 -18.25
N SER A 304 -21.31 10.89 -19.09
CA SER A 304 -21.74 12.29 -19.12
C SER A 304 -23.12 12.52 -18.49
N ALA A 305 -23.72 11.47 -17.93
CA ALA A 305 -25.08 11.52 -17.43
C ALA A 305 -25.31 12.54 -16.31
N VAL A 306 -26.49 13.16 -16.34
CA VAL A 306 -27.00 13.97 -15.23
C VAL A 306 -28.40 13.48 -14.91
N HIS A 307 -28.63 13.16 -13.64
CA HIS A 307 -29.92 12.69 -13.15
C HIS A 307 -30.50 13.70 -12.16
N ARG A 308 -31.78 14.06 -12.33
CA ARG A 308 -32.48 14.94 -11.39
C ARG A 308 -33.70 14.23 -10.83
N ALA A 309 -33.77 14.13 -9.52
CA ALA A 309 -34.90 13.57 -8.79
C ALA A 309 -35.18 14.45 -7.57
N GLU A 310 -36.45 14.77 -7.34
CA GLU A 310 -36.89 15.49 -6.12
C GLU A 310 -36.15 16.81 -5.85
N GLY A 311 -35.70 17.49 -6.91
CA GLY A 311 -34.94 18.75 -6.80
C GLY A 311 -33.43 18.57 -6.63
N VAL A 312 -32.95 17.36 -6.37
CA VAL A 312 -31.53 17.03 -6.21
C VAL A 312 -30.91 16.66 -7.55
N SER A 313 -29.76 17.25 -7.86
CA SER A 313 -29.00 16.96 -9.08
C SER A 313 -27.84 16.02 -8.80
N HIS A 314 -27.79 14.92 -9.55
CA HIS A 314 -26.73 13.93 -9.48
C HIS A 314 -25.90 13.95 -10.78
N ARG A 315 -24.58 13.96 -10.65
CA ARG A 315 -23.65 13.92 -11.79
C ARG A 315 -22.68 12.76 -11.62
N THR A 316 -22.12 12.27 -12.73
CA THR A 316 -21.18 11.16 -12.69
C THR A 316 -19.90 11.52 -11.94
N VAL A 317 -19.25 10.53 -11.31
CA VAL A 317 -17.91 10.68 -10.71
C VAL A 317 -16.93 11.31 -11.72
N LEU A 318 -16.98 10.92 -13.00
CA LEU A 318 -16.12 11.51 -14.04
C LEU A 318 -16.33 13.02 -14.20
N GLN A 319 -17.57 13.53 -14.14
CA GLN A 319 -17.82 14.97 -14.21
C GLN A 319 -17.21 15.70 -13.01
N HIS A 320 -17.36 15.16 -11.80
CA HIS A 320 -16.71 15.72 -10.61
C HIS A 320 -15.18 15.68 -10.70
N MET A 321 -14.61 14.60 -11.26
CA MET A 321 -13.18 14.52 -11.54
C MET A 321 -12.73 15.54 -12.58
N ALA A 322 -13.50 15.75 -13.65
CA ALA A 322 -13.21 16.73 -14.68
C ALA A 322 -13.23 18.16 -14.12
N ASP A 323 -14.28 18.53 -13.36
CA ASP A 323 -14.39 19.82 -12.69
C ASP A 323 -13.17 20.10 -11.80
N ARG A 324 -12.69 19.07 -11.09
CA ARG A 324 -11.53 19.20 -10.20
C ARG A 324 -10.21 19.28 -10.96
N TYR A 325 -9.93 18.29 -11.81
CA TYR A 325 -8.59 18.05 -12.35
C TYR A 325 -8.31 18.75 -13.67
N LEU A 326 -9.33 19.27 -14.37
CA LEU A 326 -9.12 20.21 -15.48
C LEU A 326 -8.83 21.64 -15.01
N SER A 327 -8.95 21.91 -13.71
CA SER A 327 -8.59 23.21 -13.13
C SER A 327 -7.14 23.59 -13.47
N ASP A 328 -6.93 24.87 -13.77
CA ASP A 328 -5.60 25.43 -14.09
C ASP A 328 -4.62 25.36 -12.91
N GLU A 329 -5.09 25.09 -11.68
CA GLU A 329 -4.21 24.82 -10.53
C GLU A 329 -3.29 23.60 -10.74
N PHE A 330 -3.70 22.67 -11.61
CA PHE A 330 -2.94 21.48 -11.99
C PHE A 330 -2.22 21.64 -13.34
N ALA A 331 -2.35 22.78 -13.99
CA ALA A 331 -1.61 23.06 -15.22
C ALA A 331 -0.09 22.98 -14.94
N PRO A 332 0.72 22.45 -15.88
CA PRO A 332 2.16 22.35 -15.71
C PRO A 332 2.84 23.64 -15.24
N GLU A 333 2.40 24.80 -15.72
CA GLU A 333 2.90 26.13 -15.31
C GLU A 333 2.67 26.43 -13.83
N ALA A 334 1.49 26.04 -13.31
CA ALA A 334 1.10 26.31 -11.93
C ALA A 334 1.86 25.41 -10.94
N VAL A 335 2.29 24.23 -11.37
CA VAL A 335 2.92 23.23 -10.48
C VAL A 335 4.45 23.18 -10.59
N ALA A 336 5.03 23.56 -11.74
CA ALA A 336 6.44 23.30 -12.09
C ALA A 336 7.43 23.73 -11.00
N SER A 337 7.30 24.97 -10.50
CA SER A 337 8.19 25.53 -9.48
C SER A 337 8.12 24.77 -8.15
N ARG A 338 6.94 24.27 -7.78
CA ARG A 338 6.74 23.52 -6.52
C ARG A 338 7.30 22.11 -6.63
N VAL A 339 7.07 21.44 -7.75
CA VAL A 339 7.52 20.06 -7.96
C VAL A 339 8.99 19.96 -8.36
N GLY A 340 9.61 21.06 -8.81
CA GLY A 340 11.00 21.08 -9.25
C GLY A 340 11.23 20.47 -10.64
N ILE A 341 10.16 20.38 -11.46
CA ILE A 341 10.19 19.81 -12.82
C ILE A 341 9.58 20.84 -13.77
N GLU A 342 10.32 21.17 -14.82
CA GLU A 342 9.90 22.15 -15.83
C GLU A 342 8.56 21.79 -16.48
N ALA A 343 7.71 22.79 -16.71
CA ALA A 343 6.36 22.61 -17.26
C ALA A 343 6.37 21.88 -18.62
N GLY A 344 7.36 22.19 -19.48
CA GLY A 344 7.56 21.48 -20.74
C GLY A 344 7.89 20.00 -20.56
N ARG A 345 8.63 19.65 -19.50
CA ARG A 345 8.96 18.26 -19.18
C ARG A 345 7.76 17.49 -18.65
N ILE A 346 6.92 18.11 -17.80
CA ILE A 346 5.67 17.51 -17.33
C ILE A 346 4.78 17.14 -18.53
N ARG A 347 4.61 18.06 -19.49
CA ARG A 347 3.87 17.77 -20.74
C ARG A 347 4.48 16.65 -21.55
N ALA A 348 5.81 16.64 -21.68
CA ALA A 348 6.50 15.60 -22.43
C ALA A 348 6.25 14.21 -21.83
N VAL A 349 6.30 14.08 -20.50
CA VAL A 349 5.98 12.83 -19.80
C VAL A 349 4.51 12.44 -19.99
N ALA A 350 3.56 13.39 -19.87
CA ALA A 350 2.15 13.11 -20.12
C ALA A 350 1.88 12.67 -21.57
N ALA A 351 2.52 13.31 -22.54
CA ALA A 351 2.43 12.94 -23.95
C ALA A 351 3.03 11.55 -24.22
N GLU A 352 4.15 11.22 -23.58
CA GLU A 352 4.76 9.89 -23.67
C GLU A 352 3.86 8.80 -23.07
N LEU A 353 3.25 9.06 -21.90
CA LEU A 353 2.25 8.19 -21.30
C LEU A 353 1.07 7.94 -22.25
N ALA A 354 0.51 9.02 -22.82
CA ALA A 354 -0.60 8.93 -23.77
C ALA A 354 -0.21 8.11 -25.02
N ARG A 355 0.96 8.38 -25.60
CA ARG A 355 1.46 7.68 -26.78
C ARG A 355 1.61 6.19 -26.50
N VAL A 356 2.31 5.82 -25.42
CA VAL A 356 2.56 4.41 -25.09
C VAL A 356 1.28 3.68 -24.69
N ALA A 357 0.36 4.32 -23.96
CA ALA A 357 -0.88 3.68 -23.55
C ALA A 357 -1.83 3.43 -24.75
N PHE A 358 -2.00 4.42 -25.63
CA PHE A 358 -3.07 4.39 -26.64
C PHE A 358 -2.61 4.08 -28.07
N GLU A 359 -1.43 4.54 -28.49
CA GLU A 359 -0.92 4.31 -29.86
C GLU A 359 -0.07 3.03 -29.95
N GLU A 360 0.44 2.57 -28.82
CA GLU A 360 1.26 1.36 -28.70
C GLU A 360 0.55 0.22 -27.97
N ALA A 361 -0.78 0.28 -27.89
CA ALA A 361 -1.63 -0.69 -27.22
C ALA A 361 -1.34 -2.13 -27.66
N ILE A 362 -1.54 -3.06 -26.74
CA ILE A 362 -1.38 -4.50 -26.98
C ILE A 362 -2.77 -5.09 -27.20
N GLU A 363 -2.93 -5.94 -28.20
CA GLU A 363 -4.14 -6.75 -28.34
C GLU A 363 -3.78 -8.22 -28.22
N LEU A 364 -4.48 -8.94 -27.35
CA LEU A 364 -4.36 -10.38 -27.25
C LEU A 364 -5.68 -11.01 -27.72
N GLU A 365 -5.60 -11.88 -28.72
CA GLU A 365 -6.70 -12.74 -29.18
C GLU A 365 -7.01 -13.80 -28.11
N ARG A 366 -7.69 -13.36 -27.05
CA ARG A 366 -8.06 -14.17 -25.90
C ARG A 366 -9.47 -13.76 -25.49
N GLU A 367 -10.40 -14.68 -25.70
CA GLU A 367 -11.76 -14.51 -25.22
C GLU A 367 -11.78 -14.47 -23.69
N TRP A 368 -12.59 -13.57 -23.14
CA TRP A 368 -12.84 -13.49 -21.70
C TRP A 368 -14.23 -12.91 -21.42
N THR A 369 -14.77 -13.23 -20.25
CA THR A 369 -16.07 -12.72 -19.79
C THR A 369 -15.85 -11.81 -18.58
N ASP A 370 -16.45 -10.63 -18.59
CA ASP A 370 -16.34 -9.68 -17.49
C ASP A 370 -17.36 -9.95 -16.36
N PHE A 371 -17.31 -9.12 -15.32
CA PHE A 371 -18.15 -9.27 -14.12
C PHE A 371 -19.65 -9.05 -14.39
N ARG A 372 -20.03 -8.45 -15.53
CA ARG A 372 -21.43 -8.28 -15.95
C ARG A 372 -21.90 -9.38 -16.91
N GLY A 373 -21.03 -10.35 -17.21
CA GLY A 373 -21.33 -11.45 -18.11
C GLY A 373 -21.12 -11.12 -19.59
N GLU A 374 -20.55 -9.96 -19.93
CA GLU A 374 -20.25 -9.63 -21.33
C GLU A 374 -19.01 -10.39 -21.80
N THR A 375 -19.11 -11.02 -22.97
CA THR A 375 -18.00 -11.76 -23.58
C THR A 375 -17.26 -10.88 -24.58
N HIS A 376 -15.95 -10.78 -24.39
CA HIS A 376 -15.03 -9.99 -25.19
C HIS A 376 -14.14 -10.94 -25.99
N SER A 377 -14.03 -10.74 -27.30
CA SER A 377 -13.19 -11.59 -28.17
C SER A 377 -11.69 -11.38 -27.97
N ARG A 378 -11.32 -10.20 -27.48
CA ARG A 378 -9.92 -9.77 -27.30
C ARG A 378 -9.71 -9.06 -25.98
N MET A 379 -8.48 -9.10 -25.49
CA MET A 379 -8.03 -8.34 -24.33
C MET A 379 -7.14 -7.19 -24.77
N ILE A 380 -7.55 -5.97 -24.40
CA ILE A 380 -6.82 -4.74 -24.71
C ILE A 380 -5.84 -4.44 -23.57
N GLY A 381 -4.57 -4.26 -23.92
CA GLY A 381 -3.47 -3.93 -23.03
C GLY A 381 -3.01 -2.49 -23.20
N ARG A 382 -2.70 -1.85 -22.07
CA ARG A 382 -2.10 -0.52 -21.98
C ARG A 382 -0.69 -0.72 -21.42
N PRO A 383 0.38 -0.72 -22.24
CA PRO A 383 1.71 -1.16 -21.83
C PRO A 383 2.51 -0.13 -21.03
N VAL A 384 1.81 0.61 -20.17
CA VAL A 384 2.35 1.54 -19.18
C VAL A 384 2.14 0.90 -17.81
N SER A 385 3.19 0.75 -17.03
CA SER A 385 3.07 0.26 -15.66
C SER A 385 3.87 1.12 -14.70
N PHE A 386 3.51 1.03 -13.42
CA PHE A 386 4.04 1.88 -12.38
C PHE A 386 4.63 1.01 -11.27
N HIS A 387 5.59 1.56 -10.52
CA HIS A 387 5.98 1.05 -9.20
C HIS A 387 6.21 2.21 -8.23
N ALA A 388 5.86 2.05 -6.96
CA ALA A 388 6.02 3.09 -5.96
C ALA A 388 6.12 2.51 -4.55
N MET A 389 6.89 3.18 -3.69
CA MET A 389 7.16 2.73 -2.31
C MET A 389 7.26 3.91 -1.33
N ARG A 390 8.01 3.73 -0.23
CA ARG A 390 8.09 4.63 0.93
C ARG A 390 8.39 6.09 0.62
N GLY A 391 9.14 6.38 -0.43
CA GLY A 391 9.43 7.77 -0.82
C GLY A 391 8.18 8.57 -1.18
N VAL A 392 7.07 7.92 -1.56
CA VAL A 392 5.77 8.59 -1.73
C VAL A 392 4.78 8.29 -0.61
N SER A 393 4.91 7.14 0.07
CA SER A 393 3.93 6.74 1.10
C SER A 393 4.25 7.25 2.50
N ALA A 394 5.52 7.54 2.83
CA ALA A 394 5.97 7.94 4.16
C ALA A 394 5.93 9.47 4.38
N HIS A 395 4.96 10.14 3.76
CA HIS A 395 4.63 11.54 3.99
C HIS A 395 3.25 11.66 4.63
N ALA A 396 2.97 12.80 5.29
CA ALA A 396 1.64 13.07 5.88
C ALA A 396 0.51 13.02 4.83
N ASN A 397 0.79 13.44 3.59
CA ASN A 397 -0.12 13.35 2.44
C ASN A 397 0.06 12.05 1.63
N GLY A 398 0.78 11.05 2.16
CA GLY A 398 1.18 9.86 1.43
C GLY A 398 0.00 9.02 0.93
N PHE A 399 -1.07 8.91 1.71
CA PHE A 399 -2.30 8.21 1.29
C PHE A 399 -2.89 8.83 0.01
N GLN A 400 -3.06 10.15 -0.02
CA GLN A 400 -3.64 10.84 -1.19
C GLN A 400 -2.68 10.84 -2.39
N THR A 401 -1.36 10.92 -2.15
CA THR A 401 -0.35 10.77 -3.21
C THR A 401 -0.44 9.39 -3.87
N CYS A 402 -0.58 8.33 -3.07
CA CYS A 402 -0.74 6.97 -3.60
C CYS A 402 -2.08 6.82 -4.35
N ARG A 403 -3.17 7.43 -3.85
CA ARG A 403 -4.46 7.46 -4.58
C ARG A 403 -4.34 8.18 -5.92
N ALA A 404 -3.62 9.30 -5.99
CA ALA A 404 -3.36 10.00 -7.25
C ALA A 404 -2.59 9.13 -8.25
N LEU A 405 -1.61 8.34 -7.78
CA LEU A 405 -0.90 7.37 -8.63
C LEU A 405 -1.82 6.26 -9.16
N HIS A 406 -2.75 5.78 -8.34
CA HIS A 406 -3.74 4.80 -8.77
C HIS A 406 -4.76 5.40 -9.73
N LEU A 407 -5.17 6.66 -9.50
CA LEU A 407 -5.99 7.41 -10.44
C LEU A 407 -5.32 7.53 -11.81
N LEU A 408 -4.04 7.89 -11.85
CA LEU A 408 -3.27 7.95 -13.10
C LEU A 408 -3.27 6.61 -13.85
N GLN A 409 -3.10 5.50 -13.12
CA GLN A 409 -3.18 4.16 -13.71
C GLN A 409 -4.57 3.85 -14.29
N ILE A 410 -5.62 4.19 -13.54
CA ILE A 410 -7.02 3.96 -13.89
C ILE A 410 -7.42 4.75 -15.13
N ILE A 411 -7.10 6.06 -15.21
CA ILE A 411 -7.47 6.88 -16.37
C ILE A 411 -6.75 6.45 -17.65
N LEU A 412 -5.59 5.79 -17.52
CA LEU A 412 -4.88 5.21 -18.65
C LEU A 412 -5.43 3.83 -19.05
N GLY A 413 -6.35 3.24 -18.26
CA GLY A 413 -6.84 1.87 -18.45
C GLY A 413 -5.78 0.80 -18.17
N SER A 414 -4.80 1.10 -17.32
CA SER A 414 -3.57 0.29 -17.17
C SER A 414 -3.55 -0.69 -15.99
N VAL A 415 -4.71 -0.94 -15.38
CA VAL A 415 -4.86 -1.86 -14.23
C VAL A 415 -5.58 -3.13 -14.69
N GLU A 416 -5.02 -4.30 -14.35
CA GLU A 416 -5.52 -5.63 -14.75
C GLU A 416 -5.53 -5.87 -16.26
N VAL A 417 -4.58 -5.25 -16.99
CA VAL A 417 -4.44 -5.41 -18.44
C VAL A 417 -3.03 -5.85 -18.85
N PRO A 418 -2.85 -6.46 -20.05
CA PRO A 418 -1.54 -6.81 -20.57
C PRO A 418 -0.60 -5.60 -20.65
N GLY A 419 0.61 -5.75 -20.11
CA GLY A 419 1.63 -4.68 -20.07
C GLY A 419 1.42 -3.61 -19.00
N GLY A 420 0.29 -3.63 -18.29
CA GLY A 420 -0.03 -2.74 -17.18
C GLY A 420 0.37 -3.29 -15.81
N PHE A 421 -0.27 -2.80 -14.76
CA PHE A 421 -0.18 -3.35 -13.40
C PHE A 421 -1.14 -4.54 -13.24
N ARG A 422 -0.68 -5.63 -12.60
CA ARG A 422 -1.47 -6.85 -12.44
C ARG A 422 -1.50 -7.35 -11.00
N PHE A 423 -2.68 -7.67 -10.50
CA PHE A 423 -2.92 -8.32 -9.23
C PHE A 423 -2.63 -9.82 -9.30
N LYS A 424 -2.34 -10.38 -8.13
CA LYS A 424 -2.25 -11.81 -7.85
C LYS A 424 -3.60 -12.25 -7.28
N PRO A 425 -4.16 -13.38 -7.76
CA PRO A 425 -5.36 -13.95 -7.16
C PRO A 425 -5.18 -14.13 -5.64
N PRO A 426 -6.21 -13.86 -4.82
CA PRO A 426 -7.60 -13.58 -5.18
C PRO A 426 -7.97 -12.08 -5.26
N TYR A 427 -7.02 -11.19 -5.55
CA TYR A 427 -7.26 -9.75 -5.73
C TYR A 427 -7.52 -9.42 -7.21
N PRO A 428 -8.25 -8.33 -7.51
CA PRO A 428 -8.79 -7.32 -6.60
C PRO A 428 -10.01 -7.76 -5.78
N LYS A 429 -10.22 -7.13 -4.62
CA LYS A 429 -11.35 -7.31 -3.69
C LYS A 429 -11.90 -5.95 -3.27
N PRO A 430 -13.23 -5.77 -3.21
CA PRO A 430 -13.81 -4.50 -2.79
C PRO A 430 -13.50 -4.21 -1.32
N VAL A 431 -13.40 -2.94 -0.93
CA VAL A 431 -13.12 -2.56 0.46
C VAL A 431 -14.17 -3.09 1.45
N ALA A 432 -15.39 -3.36 0.99
CA ALA A 432 -16.48 -3.90 1.80
C ALA A 432 -16.19 -5.25 2.46
N VAL A 433 -15.26 -6.06 1.92
CA VAL A 433 -14.85 -7.34 2.52
C VAL A 433 -13.70 -7.19 3.52
N GLN A 434 -13.13 -5.99 3.65
CA GLN A 434 -12.08 -5.72 4.62
C GLN A 434 -12.69 -5.52 6.02
N PRO A 435 -11.96 -5.89 7.09
CA PRO A 435 -12.43 -5.70 8.46
C PRO A 435 -12.63 -4.21 8.78
N LYS A 436 -13.66 -3.92 9.58
CA LYS A 436 -13.86 -2.60 10.23
C LYS A 436 -13.00 -2.52 11.50
N PRO A 437 -12.52 -1.32 11.88
CA PRO A 437 -11.83 -1.15 13.15
C PRO A 437 -12.82 -1.31 14.32
N HIS A 438 -12.30 -1.67 15.50
CA HIS A 438 -13.10 -1.85 16.70
C HIS A 438 -12.35 -1.34 17.94
N ALA A 439 -13.10 -0.76 18.89
CA ALA A 439 -12.55 -0.30 20.17
C ALA A 439 -13.47 -0.57 21.39
N GLY A 440 -14.48 -1.42 21.27
CA GLY A 440 -15.33 -1.81 22.39
C GLY A 440 -14.57 -2.69 23.38
N VAL A 441 -14.45 -2.26 24.63
CA VAL A 441 -13.71 -2.98 25.69
C VAL A 441 -14.70 -3.59 26.69
N THR A 442 -14.50 -4.85 27.05
CA THR A 442 -15.26 -5.53 28.11
C THR A 442 -14.30 -6.11 29.15
N PRO A 443 -14.32 -5.63 30.42
CA PRO A 443 -13.39 -6.07 31.44
C PRO A 443 -13.31 -7.59 31.58
N GLY A 444 -12.09 -8.11 31.62
CA GLY A 444 -11.79 -9.53 31.72
C GLY A 444 -11.90 -10.31 30.41
N GLN A 445 -12.48 -9.74 29.35
CA GLN A 445 -12.75 -10.43 28.08
C GLN A 445 -11.78 -10.02 26.96
N PRO A 446 -11.50 -10.90 25.99
CA PRO A 446 -10.86 -10.50 24.74
C PRO A 446 -11.65 -9.41 24.02
N LEU A 447 -10.95 -8.69 23.13
CA LEU A 447 -11.59 -7.78 22.20
C LEU A 447 -12.37 -8.59 21.16
N ASP A 448 -13.65 -8.30 21.00
CA ASP A 448 -14.60 -9.04 20.15
C ASP A 448 -14.60 -8.58 18.68
N GLY A 449 -13.74 -7.62 18.33
CA GLY A 449 -13.58 -7.13 16.96
C GLY A 449 -12.11 -6.91 16.55
N PRO A 450 -11.85 -6.56 15.28
CA PRO A 450 -10.51 -6.29 14.76
C PRO A 450 -9.88 -5.02 15.36
N LEU A 451 -8.61 -5.10 15.75
CA LEU A 451 -7.84 -3.95 16.29
C LEU A 451 -7.58 -2.84 15.27
N LEU A 452 -7.52 -3.21 13.99
CA LEU A 452 -7.20 -2.36 12.83
C LEU A 452 -8.21 -2.68 11.73
N GLY A 453 -8.46 -1.74 10.83
CA GLY A 453 -9.45 -1.95 9.77
C GLY A 453 -9.54 -0.80 8.80
N PHE A 454 -10.56 -0.86 7.94
CA PHE A 454 -10.82 0.12 6.89
C PHE A 454 -12.17 0.77 7.17
N VAL A 455 -12.14 2.05 7.52
CA VAL A 455 -13.33 2.90 7.70
C VAL A 455 -14.00 3.12 6.35
N ARG A 456 -15.30 2.87 6.27
CA ARG A 456 -16.09 3.04 5.03
C ARG A 456 -17.06 4.20 5.08
N GLY A 457 -17.34 4.71 6.27
CA GLY A 457 -18.18 5.85 6.52
C GLY A 457 -18.11 6.27 7.99
N PRO A 458 -18.82 7.34 8.38
CA PRO A 458 -18.85 7.85 9.75
C PRO A 458 -19.17 6.80 10.82
N ASP A 459 -20.05 5.84 10.52
CA ASP A 459 -20.45 4.78 11.46
C ASP A 459 -19.32 3.82 11.85
N ASP A 460 -18.24 3.78 11.05
CA ASP A 460 -17.07 2.96 11.33
C ASP A 460 -16.03 3.73 12.19
N LEU A 461 -16.28 5.00 12.54
CA LEU A 461 -15.38 5.78 13.38
C LEU A 461 -15.41 5.31 14.84
N LEU A 462 -14.25 5.32 15.47
CA LEU A 462 -14.06 4.95 16.86
C LEU A 462 -14.13 6.20 17.75
N VAL A 463 -15.33 6.76 17.83
CA VAL A 463 -15.66 7.90 18.70
C VAL A 463 -16.74 7.56 19.72
N ASP A 464 -16.78 8.27 20.85
CA ASP A 464 -17.87 8.17 21.84
C ASP A 464 -19.10 9.02 21.45
N GLU A 465 -20.09 9.10 22.33
CA GLU A 465 -21.34 9.84 22.10
C GLU A 465 -21.12 11.35 21.94
N ASP A 466 -20.05 11.88 22.52
CA ASP A 466 -19.63 13.27 22.42
C ASP A 466 -18.70 13.53 21.21
N GLY A 467 -18.38 12.47 20.45
CA GLY A 467 -17.49 12.54 19.28
C GLY A 467 -16.00 12.49 19.61
N ASN A 468 -15.61 12.21 20.87
CA ASN A 468 -14.21 12.13 21.26
C ASN A 468 -13.57 10.79 20.81
N PRO A 469 -12.27 10.76 20.48
CA PRO A 469 -11.61 9.53 20.06
C PRO A 469 -11.58 8.46 21.17
N LYS A 470 -11.91 7.21 20.83
CA LYS A 470 -11.85 6.06 21.75
C LYS A 470 -10.44 5.47 21.93
N ARG A 471 -9.49 5.85 21.07
CA ARG A 471 -8.11 5.35 21.08
C ARG A 471 -7.11 6.44 21.46
N VAL A 472 -6.06 6.06 22.17
CA VAL A 472 -4.98 6.97 22.59
C VAL A 472 -4.22 7.56 21.41
N ASP A 473 -4.13 6.85 20.29
CA ASP A 473 -3.49 7.33 19.06
C ASP A 473 -4.43 8.15 18.19
N LYS A 474 -5.68 8.36 18.62
CA LYS A 474 -6.77 9.02 17.89
C LYS A 474 -7.02 8.47 16.49
N ALA A 475 -6.59 7.23 16.23
CA ALA A 475 -6.89 6.59 14.97
C ALA A 475 -8.40 6.31 14.88
N PHE A 476 -8.92 6.38 13.66
CA PHE A 476 -10.31 6.16 13.30
C PHE A 476 -11.28 7.18 13.92
N SER A 477 -10.82 8.38 14.26
CA SER A 477 -11.66 9.48 14.74
C SER A 477 -11.96 10.51 13.64
N TRP A 478 -12.74 11.54 13.95
CA TRP A 478 -12.94 12.69 13.06
C TRP A 478 -11.63 13.41 12.69
N GLU A 479 -10.63 13.38 13.57
CA GLU A 479 -9.30 13.94 13.27
C GLU A 479 -8.53 13.08 12.25
N ASN A 480 -8.71 11.75 12.30
CA ASN A 480 -7.94 10.78 11.51
C ASN A 480 -8.81 9.64 10.95
N PRO A 481 -9.82 9.92 10.11
CA PRO A 481 -10.86 8.96 9.78
C PRO A 481 -10.36 7.78 8.94
N MET A 482 -9.29 7.98 8.16
CA MET A 482 -8.77 6.98 7.19
C MET A 482 -7.51 6.25 7.69
N SER A 483 -7.28 6.20 9.00
CA SER A 483 -6.05 5.68 9.62
C SER A 483 -6.03 4.15 9.74
N ALA A 484 -5.98 3.44 8.61
CA ALA A 484 -6.17 1.98 8.52
C ALA A 484 -5.25 1.08 9.40
N HIS A 485 -4.17 1.62 9.98
CA HIS A 485 -3.19 0.88 10.78
C HIS A 485 -2.86 1.49 12.15
N GLY A 486 -3.64 2.46 12.61
CA GLY A 486 -3.29 3.26 13.79
C GLY A 486 -2.23 4.33 13.53
N LEU A 487 -1.97 5.18 14.53
CA LEU A 487 -1.08 6.35 14.44
C LEU A 487 0.01 6.34 15.50
N MET A 488 0.98 5.45 15.33
CA MET A 488 2.01 5.22 16.35
C MET A 488 2.87 6.47 16.71
N HIS A 489 2.94 7.51 15.87
CA HIS A 489 3.68 8.74 16.22
C HIS A 489 2.94 9.58 17.26
N MET A 490 1.63 9.46 17.31
CA MET A 490 0.79 10.23 18.22
C MET A 490 0.79 9.62 19.62
N LEU A 491 1.10 8.33 19.74
CA LEU A 491 0.98 7.58 21.00
C LEU A 491 1.71 8.24 22.18
N ILE A 492 3.01 8.53 22.03
CA ILE A 492 3.83 8.98 23.17
C ILE A 492 3.41 10.37 23.63
N SER A 493 3.16 11.30 22.69
CA SER A 493 2.70 12.66 23.01
C SER A 493 1.31 12.64 23.65
N ASN A 494 0.39 11.85 23.11
CA ASN A 494 -0.98 11.75 23.60
C ASN A 494 -1.03 11.10 24.98
N ALA A 495 -0.28 10.01 25.18
CA ALA A 495 -0.18 9.36 26.49
C ALA A 495 0.46 10.27 27.55
N HIS A 496 1.41 11.13 27.17
CA HIS A 496 1.99 12.14 28.08
C HIS A 496 0.97 13.22 28.44
N ALA A 497 0.25 13.75 27.47
CA ALA A 497 -0.80 14.75 27.65
C ALA A 497 -2.03 14.19 28.41
N GLY A 498 -2.25 12.88 28.34
CA GLY A 498 -3.48 12.24 28.81
C GLY A 498 -4.64 12.35 27.83
N ASP A 499 -4.42 12.80 26.59
CA ASP A 499 -5.46 12.95 25.57
C ASP A 499 -5.65 11.60 24.84
N PRO A 500 -6.87 11.02 24.74
CA PRO A 500 -8.18 11.57 25.13
C PRO A 500 -8.72 11.04 26.47
N TYR A 501 -7.88 10.41 27.29
CA TYR A 501 -8.31 9.63 28.48
C TYR A 501 -8.30 10.39 29.82
N ARG A 502 -7.91 11.66 29.87
CA ARG A 502 -7.82 12.47 31.09
C ARG A 502 -8.72 13.69 31.07
#